data_AF-A0A955GRF5-F1
#
_entry.id   AF-A0A955GRF5-F1
#
_cell.length_a   1.000
_cell.length_b   1.000
_cell.length_c   1.000
_cell.angle_alpha   90.00
_cell.angle_beta   90.00
_cell.angle_gamma   90.00
#
_symmetry.space_group_name_H-M   'P 1'
#
loop_
_entity.id
_entity.type
_entity.pdbx_description
1 polymer ?
#
loop_
_entity_poly.entity_id
_entity_poly.type
_entity_poly.pdbx_seq_one_letter_code
_entity_poly.pdbx_strand_id
1 'polypeptide(L)'
;MVRHIKNFFLSALFEYSIALFFLVYLLTYPYTNLPSPGELWQLGESLFAQYGYWFLIFGIMIEGLFMVGFYFPGSVAIFGSIVILAKTPRDVLFVILVGTVCLIAINIVNYLLGKHGYYRIFNVLGAEQTLKRMENRFKKGRKIVTFLFSSSPNFLAIASIYAGITRARISHYFPFMSLCVLFWVSLVSAILYFFFQDLVITDESNLGWWAFCIVFGWAIFESTLSMIQEYRNKRSI
;
A
#
# COMPACT_ATOMS: atom_id res chain seq x y z
N MET A 1 15.20 -30.79 12.21
CA MET A 1 14.43 -30.61 10.95
C MET A 1 13.12 -29.86 11.19
N VAL A 2 12.21 -30.34 12.05
CA VAL A 2 10.89 -29.71 12.32
C VAL A 2 10.97 -28.22 12.70
N ARG A 3 11.94 -27.82 13.54
CA ARG A 3 12.12 -26.42 13.96
C ARG A 3 12.51 -25.49 12.80
N HIS A 4 13.28 -25.97 11.83
CA HIS A 4 13.67 -25.18 10.66
C HIS A 4 12.49 -24.97 9.70
N ILE A 5 11.67 -26.00 9.51
CA ILE A 5 10.45 -25.92 8.69
C ILE A 5 9.47 -24.94 9.32
N LYS A 6 9.24 -25.02 10.63
CA LYS A 6 8.36 -24.08 11.34
C LYS A 6 8.85 -22.63 11.19
N ASN A 7 10.14 -22.39 11.38
CA ASN A 7 10.71 -21.04 11.25
C ASN A 7 10.59 -20.50 9.83
N PHE A 8 10.72 -21.34 8.80
CA PHE A 8 10.56 -20.95 7.40
C PHE A 8 9.15 -20.43 7.10
N PHE A 9 8.10 -21.11 7.55
CA PHE A 9 6.73 -20.64 7.32
C PHE A 9 6.39 -19.43 8.20
N LEU A 10 6.89 -19.39 9.43
CA LEU A 10 6.63 -18.27 10.34
C LEU A 10 7.26 -16.96 9.89
N SER A 11 8.36 -16.98 9.14
CA SER A 11 9.02 -15.75 8.68
C SER A 11 8.23 -14.99 7.63
N ALA A 12 7.34 -15.65 6.88
CA ALA A 12 6.45 -15.03 5.88
C ALA A 12 4.99 -15.40 6.14
N LEU A 13 4.59 -15.49 7.42
CA LEU A 13 3.26 -15.95 7.83
C LEU A 13 2.14 -15.11 7.19
N PHE A 14 2.36 -13.80 7.05
CA PHE A 14 1.40 -12.88 6.47
C PHE A 14 1.15 -13.20 5.00
N GLU A 15 2.21 -13.35 4.22
CA GLU A 15 2.18 -13.65 2.79
C GLU A 15 1.54 -15.03 2.54
N TYR A 16 1.90 -16.05 3.34
CA TYR A 16 1.22 -17.36 3.28
C TYR A 16 -0.26 -17.28 3.64
N SER A 17 -0.63 -16.41 4.57
CA SER A 17 -2.05 -16.23 4.94
C SER A 17 -2.85 -15.63 3.77
N ILE A 18 -2.26 -14.67 3.05
CA ILE A 18 -2.87 -14.12 1.82
C ILE A 18 -2.95 -15.20 0.74
N ALA A 19 -1.86 -15.94 0.49
CA ALA A 19 -1.85 -17.02 -0.49
C ALA A 19 -2.91 -18.09 -0.18
N LEU A 20 -3.03 -18.49 1.10
CA LEU A 20 -4.04 -19.43 1.56
C LEU A 20 -5.45 -18.88 1.38
N PHE A 21 -5.68 -17.60 1.70
CA PHE A 21 -6.96 -16.94 1.46
C PHE A 21 -7.34 -16.98 -0.03
N PHE A 22 -6.40 -16.64 -0.92
CA PHE A 22 -6.61 -16.74 -2.36
C PHE A 22 -6.90 -18.18 -2.80
N LEU A 23 -6.16 -19.17 -2.29
CA LEU A 23 -6.39 -20.57 -2.60
C LEU A 23 -7.80 -21.01 -2.18
N VAL A 24 -8.20 -20.68 -0.95
CA VAL A 24 -9.56 -20.99 -0.44
C VAL A 24 -10.60 -20.32 -1.32
N TYR A 25 -10.43 -19.05 -1.67
CA TYR A 25 -11.31 -18.34 -2.58
C TYR A 25 -11.42 -19.04 -3.95
N LEU A 26 -10.29 -19.37 -4.59
CA LEU A 26 -10.26 -20.04 -5.90
C LEU A 26 -10.93 -21.41 -5.89
N LEU A 27 -10.85 -22.13 -4.76
CA LEU A 27 -11.49 -23.43 -4.61
C LEU A 27 -12.98 -23.34 -4.26
N THR A 28 -13.43 -22.23 -3.66
CA THR A 28 -14.79 -22.10 -3.11
C THR A 28 -15.72 -21.20 -3.91
N TYR A 29 -15.21 -20.26 -4.71
CA TYR A 29 -16.04 -19.35 -5.52
C TYR A 29 -17.06 -20.07 -6.42
N PRO A 30 -16.74 -21.22 -7.07
CA PRO A 30 -17.72 -21.91 -7.93
C PRO A 30 -18.93 -22.45 -7.16
N TYR A 31 -18.79 -22.62 -5.84
CA TYR A 31 -19.81 -23.20 -4.97
C TYR A 31 -20.53 -22.16 -4.11
N THR A 32 -20.04 -20.92 -4.05
CA THR A 32 -20.51 -19.88 -3.12
C THR A 32 -21.24 -18.72 -3.80
N ASN A 33 -21.47 -18.80 -5.13
CA ASN A 33 -21.97 -17.70 -5.96
C ASN A 33 -21.14 -16.41 -5.81
N LEU A 34 -19.87 -16.55 -5.42
CA LEU A 34 -18.93 -15.44 -5.43
C LEU A 34 -18.49 -15.18 -6.88
N PRO A 35 -18.22 -13.92 -7.24
CA PRO A 35 -17.76 -13.59 -8.58
C PRO A 35 -16.47 -14.33 -8.91
N SER A 36 -16.26 -14.71 -10.16
CA SER A 36 -14.98 -15.26 -10.59
C SER A 36 -13.88 -14.18 -10.62
N PRO A 37 -12.59 -14.55 -10.59
CA PRO A 37 -11.50 -13.58 -10.77
C PRO A 37 -11.63 -12.72 -12.05
N GLY A 38 -12.12 -13.30 -13.14
CA GLY A 38 -12.39 -12.59 -14.40
C GLY A 38 -13.54 -11.58 -14.25
N GLU A 39 -14.63 -11.98 -13.59
CA GLU A 39 -15.75 -11.06 -13.30
C GLU A 39 -15.32 -9.91 -12.37
N LEU A 40 -14.43 -10.16 -11.40
CA LEU A 40 -13.84 -9.10 -10.57
C LEU A 40 -12.98 -8.14 -11.40
N TRP A 41 -12.22 -8.66 -12.36
CA TRP A 41 -11.43 -7.84 -13.29
C TRP A 41 -12.33 -6.97 -14.16
N GLN A 42 -13.35 -7.57 -14.80
CA GLN A 42 -14.34 -6.86 -15.61
C GLN A 42 -15.12 -5.83 -14.79
N LEU A 43 -15.44 -6.12 -13.52
CA LEU A 43 -16.03 -5.14 -12.62
C LEU A 43 -15.09 -3.94 -12.45
N GLY A 44 -13.79 -4.17 -12.24
CA GLY A 44 -12.78 -3.12 -12.21
C GLY A 44 -12.76 -2.29 -13.50
N GLU A 45 -12.68 -2.95 -14.65
CA GLU A 45 -12.72 -2.27 -15.96
C GLU A 45 -14.00 -1.45 -16.15
N SER A 46 -15.16 -1.98 -15.75
CA SER A 46 -16.44 -1.27 -15.86
C SER A 46 -16.48 -0.02 -14.98
N LEU A 47 -15.92 -0.08 -13.76
CA LEU A 47 -15.81 1.08 -12.86
C LEU A 47 -14.89 2.14 -13.46
N PHE A 48 -13.77 1.73 -14.05
CA PHE A 48 -12.87 2.67 -14.74
C PHE A 48 -13.47 3.23 -16.03
N ALA A 49 -14.24 2.43 -16.78
CA ALA A 49 -14.94 2.90 -17.97
C ALA A 49 -16.05 3.91 -17.61
N GLN A 50 -16.78 3.68 -16.51
CA GLN A 50 -17.86 4.54 -16.07
C GLN A 50 -17.38 5.83 -15.39
N TYR A 51 -16.40 5.73 -14.49
CA TYR A 51 -15.98 6.85 -13.64
C TYR A 51 -14.63 7.45 -14.04
N GLY A 52 -13.83 6.76 -14.86
CA GLY A 52 -12.53 7.24 -15.32
C GLY A 52 -11.62 7.66 -14.16
N TYR A 53 -11.00 8.83 -14.30
CA TYR A 53 -10.10 9.39 -13.28
C TYR A 53 -10.82 9.80 -11.97
N TRP A 54 -12.15 9.89 -11.93
CA TRP A 54 -12.84 10.10 -10.65
C TRP A 54 -12.66 8.91 -9.71
N PHE A 55 -12.64 7.69 -10.25
CA PHE A 55 -12.37 6.50 -9.46
C PHE A 55 -10.95 6.52 -8.86
N LEU A 56 -9.96 6.99 -9.63
CA LEU A 56 -8.60 7.23 -9.14
C LEU A 56 -8.59 8.20 -7.95
N ILE A 57 -9.24 9.35 -8.11
CA ILE A 57 -9.26 10.42 -7.09
C ILE A 57 -9.88 9.88 -5.79
N PHE A 58 -11.08 9.33 -5.85
CA PHE A 58 -11.76 8.84 -4.65
C PHE A 58 -11.05 7.61 -4.06
N GLY A 59 -10.58 6.69 -4.91
CA GLY A 59 -9.88 5.50 -4.45
C GLY A 59 -8.61 5.84 -3.65
N ILE A 60 -7.80 6.75 -4.17
CA ILE A 60 -6.60 7.25 -3.47
C ILE A 60 -6.97 8.02 -2.20
N MET A 61 -7.99 8.88 -2.24
CA MET A 61 -8.37 9.66 -1.07
C MET A 61 -8.92 8.77 0.06
N ILE A 62 -9.68 7.72 -0.26
CA ILE A 62 -10.20 6.77 0.74
C ILE A 62 -9.06 5.92 1.31
N GLU A 63 -8.17 5.39 0.46
CA GLU A 63 -7.01 4.62 0.93
C GLU A 63 -6.00 5.47 1.69
N GLY A 64 -5.81 6.72 1.28
CA GLY A 64 -4.91 7.63 1.97
C GLY A 64 -5.44 8.09 3.33
N LEU A 65 -6.69 7.80 3.69
CA LEU A 65 -7.26 8.22 4.96
C LEU A 65 -6.88 7.24 6.09
N PHE A 66 -6.36 7.78 7.19
CA PHE A 66 -5.94 6.96 8.32
C PHE A 66 -7.08 6.08 8.86
N MET A 67 -6.77 4.82 9.20
CA MET A 67 -7.70 3.74 9.59
C MET A 67 -8.62 3.23 8.47
N VAL A 68 -9.24 4.13 7.70
CA VAL A 68 -10.17 3.72 6.62
C VAL A 68 -9.43 3.00 5.50
N GLY A 69 -8.24 3.48 5.14
CA GLY A 69 -7.47 2.91 4.04
C GLY A 69 -6.91 1.51 4.25
N PHE A 70 -6.88 1.01 5.49
CA PHE A 70 -6.54 -0.40 5.74
C PHE A 70 -7.62 -1.37 5.22
N TYR A 71 -8.84 -0.87 5.03
CA TYR A 71 -9.97 -1.66 4.53
C TYR A 71 -10.23 -1.43 3.04
N PHE A 72 -9.53 -0.47 2.41
CA PHE A 72 -9.78 -0.09 1.02
C PHE A 72 -8.47 -0.09 0.21
N PRO A 73 -8.31 -0.98 -0.78
CA PRO A 73 -7.06 -1.12 -1.53
C PRO A 73 -6.95 -0.08 -2.66
N GLY A 74 -6.80 1.21 -2.33
CA GLY A 74 -6.71 2.30 -3.31
C GLY A 74 -5.47 2.28 -4.22
N SER A 75 -4.44 1.50 -3.90
CA SER A 75 -3.29 1.25 -4.76
C SER A 75 -3.70 0.49 -6.01
N VAL A 76 -4.80 -0.28 -5.93
CA VAL A 76 -5.51 -0.84 -7.09
C VAL A 76 -6.08 0.27 -7.98
N ALA A 77 -6.51 1.40 -7.42
CA ALA A 77 -7.01 2.53 -8.19
C ALA A 77 -5.89 3.18 -9.03
N ILE A 78 -4.67 3.32 -8.48
CA ILE A 78 -3.49 3.79 -9.24
C ILE A 78 -3.13 2.76 -10.31
N PHE A 79 -3.02 1.49 -9.93
CA PHE A 79 -2.67 0.40 -10.85
C PHE A 79 -3.64 0.34 -12.04
N GLY A 80 -4.94 0.26 -11.76
CA GLY A 80 -5.97 0.20 -12.78
C GLY A 80 -6.01 1.46 -13.65
N SER A 81 -5.76 2.65 -13.08
CA SER A 81 -5.67 3.86 -13.90
C SER A 81 -4.54 3.83 -14.91
N ILE A 82 -3.41 3.21 -14.57
CA ILE A 82 -2.27 3.10 -15.48
C ILE A 82 -2.52 2.01 -16.51
N VAL A 83 -2.95 0.82 -16.07
CA VAL A 83 -3.12 -0.33 -16.98
C VAL A 83 -4.32 -0.13 -17.92
N ILE A 84 -5.44 0.38 -17.40
CA ILE A 84 -6.71 0.45 -18.12
C ILE A 84 -6.83 1.79 -18.87
N LEU A 85 -6.58 2.92 -18.19
CA LEU A 85 -6.83 4.25 -18.75
C LEU A 85 -5.62 4.87 -19.48
N ALA A 86 -4.39 4.63 -19.01
CA ALA A 86 -3.22 5.29 -19.60
C ALA A 86 -2.75 4.59 -20.88
N LYS A 87 -3.01 5.22 -22.04
CA LYS A 87 -2.57 4.70 -23.35
C LYS A 87 -1.33 5.42 -23.88
N THR A 88 -1.07 6.62 -23.38
CA THR A 88 0.07 7.44 -23.78
C THR A 88 0.88 7.91 -22.56
N PRO A 89 2.14 8.31 -22.75
CA PRO A 89 2.94 8.89 -21.67
C PRO A 89 2.31 10.14 -21.03
N ARG A 90 1.46 10.87 -21.77
CA ARG A 90 0.73 12.03 -21.24
C ARG A 90 -0.33 11.62 -20.23
N ASP A 91 -0.99 10.49 -20.45
CA ASP A 91 -1.99 9.97 -19.52
C ASP A 91 -1.34 9.50 -18.21
N VAL A 92 -0.16 8.89 -18.30
CA VAL A 92 0.64 8.52 -17.13
C VAL A 92 1.04 9.76 -16.33
N LEU A 93 1.51 10.82 -17.02
CA LEU A 93 1.83 12.08 -16.36
C LEU A 93 0.60 12.67 -15.65
N PHE A 94 -0.57 12.58 -16.25
CA PHE A 94 -1.82 13.01 -15.64
C PHE A 94 -2.15 12.20 -14.37
N VAL A 95 -2.03 10.86 -14.42
CA VAL A 95 -2.20 10.00 -13.24
C VAL A 95 -1.21 10.37 -12.13
N ILE A 96 0.06 10.61 -12.47
CA ILE A 96 1.09 11.02 -11.50
C ILE A 96 0.71 12.34 -10.82
N LEU A 97 0.30 13.34 -11.60
CA LEU A 97 -0.05 14.66 -11.07
C LEU A 97 -1.30 14.58 -10.17
N VAL A 98 -2.37 13.96 -10.66
CA VAL A 98 -3.63 13.81 -9.91
C VAL A 98 -3.41 12.99 -8.65
N GLY A 99 -2.73 11.85 -8.75
CA GLY A 99 -2.44 10.98 -7.62
C GLY A 99 -1.58 11.68 -6.56
N THR A 100 -0.55 12.42 -6.98
CA THR A 100 0.30 13.21 -6.08
C THR A 100 -0.50 14.28 -5.35
N VAL A 101 -1.34 15.05 -6.07
CA VAL A 101 -2.17 16.10 -5.46
C VAL A 101 -3.16 15.50 -4.45
N CYS A 102 -3.84 14.40 -4.81
CA CYS A 102 -4.78 13.73 -3.92
C CYS A 102 -4.10 13.18 -2.65
N LEU A 103 -2.94 12.52 -2.81
CA LEU A 103 -2.16 12.01 -1.68
C LEU A 103 -1.65 13.14 -0.77
N ILE A 104 -1.19 14.26 -1.32
CA ILE A 104 -0.79 15.41 -0.52
C ILE A 104 -2.01 15.96 0.25
N ALA A 105 -3.14 16.14 -0.43
CA ALA A 105 -4.35 16.69 0.17
C ALA A 105 -4.87 15.82 1.32
N ILE A 106 -5.00 14.51 1.13
CA ILE A 106 -5.47 13.62 2.20
C ILE A 106 -4.48 13.53 3.35
N ASN A 107 -3.18 13.66 3.09
CA ASN A 107 -2.18 13.68 4.16
C ASN A 107 -2.15 14.99 4.95
N ILE A 108 -2.58 16.11 4.35
CA ILE A 108 -2.91 17.32 5.12
C ILE A 108 -4.06 17.04 6.09
N VAL A 109 -5.11 16.35 5.64
CA VAL A 109 -6.22 15.95 6.51
C VAL A 109 -5.74 15.05 7.64
N ASN A 110 -4.94 14.01 7.34
CA ASN A 110 -4.35 13.14 8.36
C ASN A 110 -3.49 13.90 9.38
N TYR A 111 -2.67 14.84 8.93
CA TYR A 111 -1.89 15.70 9.83
C TYR A 111 -2.80 16.50 10.76
N LEU A 112 -3.89 17.10 10.23
CA LEU A 112 -4.84 17.87 11.03
C LEU A 112 -5.59 16.99 12.03
N LEU A 113 -6.00 15.78 11.62
CA LEU A 113 -6.60 14.76 12.49
C LEU A 113 -5.63 14.35 13.60
N GLY A 114 -4.36 14.14 13.29
CA GLY A 114 -3.33 13.85 14.28
C GLY A 114 -3.15 14.99 15.29
N LYS A 115 -3.06 16.22 14.78
CA LYS A 115 -2.81 17.42 15.60
C LYS A 115 -3.95 17.79 16.54
N HIS A 116 -5.21 17.67 16.08
CA HIS A 116 -6.38 18.17 16.83
C HIS A 116 -7.28 17.04 17.35
N GLY A 117 -7.41 15.93 16.63
CA GLY A 117 -8.27 14.81 17.01
C GLY A 117 -7.53 13.81 17.90
N TYR A 118 -6.67 13.00 17.29
CA TYR A 118 -6.00 11.89 17.97
C TYR A 118 -5.14 12.35 19.15
N TYR A 119 -4.45 13.48 19.04
CA TYR A 119 -3.70 14.04 20.17
C TYR A 119 -4.59 14.23 21.41
N ARG A 120 -5.80 14.78 21.26
CA ARG A 120 -6.75 14.96 22.38
C ARG A 120 -7.25 13.62 22.91
N ILE A 121 -7.59 12.68 22.03
CA ILE A 121 -8.06 11.35 22.42
C ILE A 121 -7.00 10.64 23.28
N PHE A 122 -5.75 10.58 22.81
CA PHE A 122 -4.67 9.93 23.57
C PHE A 122 -4.38 10.64 24.90
N ASN A 123 -4.52 11.97 24.95
CA ASN A 123 -4.34 12.73 26.18
C ASN A 123 -5.43 12.41 27.22
N VAL A 124 -6.70 12.34 26.79
CA VAL A 124 -7.84 11.99 27.67
C VAL A 124 -7.73 10.55 28.18
N LEU A 125 -7.23 9.63 27.35
CA LEU A 125 -7.02 8.23 27.73
C LEU A 125 -5.78 8.01 28.62
N GLY A 126 -5.06 9.07 29.03
CA GLY A 126 -3.87 8.96 29.88
C GLY A 126 -2.66 8.32 29.19
N ALA A 127 -2.64 8.27 27.84
CA ALA A 127 -1.60 7.61 27.06
C ALA A 127 -0.36 8.51 26.80
N GLU A 128 0.02 9.34 27.76
CA GLU A 128 1.12 10.31 27.61
C GLU A 128 2.47 9.66 27.27
N GLN A 129 2.75 8.48 27.83
CA GLN A 129 3.97 7.74 27.53
C GLN A 129 4.00 7.28 26.07
N THR A 130 2.85 6.86 25.51
CA THR A 130 2.72 6.48 24.10
C THR A 130 2.99 7.67 23.21
N LEU A 131 2.42 8.84 23.54
CA LEU A 131 2.67 10.09 22.81
C LEU A 131 4.15 10.47 22.81
N LYS A 132 4.82 10.43 23.97
CA LYS A 132 6.27 10.68 24.07
C LYS A 132 7.11 9.68 23.26
N ARG A 133 6.73 8.40 23.26
CA ARG A 133 7.43 7.36 22.46
C ARG A 133 7.27 7.62 20.96
N MET A 134 6.05 7.94 20.51
CA MET A 134 5.76 8.31 19.11
C MET A 134 6.57 9.54 18.69
N GLU A 135 6.62 10.55 19.55
CA GLU A 135 7.38 11.77 19.31
C GLU A 135 8.88 11.52 19.17
N ASN A 136 9.46 10.77 20.10
CA ASN A 136 10.87 10.44 20.08
C ASN A 136 11.26 9.61 18.84
N ARG A 137 10.40 8.66 18.43
CA ARG A 137 10.63 7.85 17.22
C ARG A 137 10.56 8.70 15.95
N PHE A 138 9.55 9.56 15.83
CA PHE A 138 9.41 10.43 14.66
C PHE A 138 10.54 11.45 14.57
N LYS A 139 10.97 12.04 15.70
CA LYS A 139 12.07 13.01 15.74
C LYS A 139 13.41 12.40 15.33
N LYS A 140 13.76 11.20 15.81
CA LYS A 140 15.03 10.53 15.50
C LYS A 140 15.22 10.20 14.02
N GLY A 141 14.12 9.92 13.30
CA GLY A 141 14.18 9.40 11.92
C GLY A 141 13.36 10.18 10.91
N ARG A 142 12.94 11.42 11.19
CA ARG A 142 11.87 12.13 10.46
C ARG A 142 11.95 12.01 8.94
N LYS A 143 13.12 12.28 8.36
CA LYS A 143 13.32 12.26 6.90
C LYS A 143 13.21 10.84 6.33
N ILE A 144 13.93 9.89 6.91
CA ILE A 144 13.94 8.49 6.45
C ILE A 144 12.56 7.86 6.61
N VAL A 145 11.91 8.07 7.76
CA VAL A 145 10.56 7.57 8.03
C VAL A 145 9.58 8.15 7.02
N THR A 146 9.60 9.47 6.79
CA THR A 146 8.69 10.10 5.82
C THR A 146 8.94 9.57 4.41
N PHE A 147 10.21 9.44 3.99
CA PHE A 147 10.57 8.93 2.68
C PHE A 147 10.10 7.49 2.47
N LEU A 148 10.43 6.58 3.40
CA LEU A 148 10.05 5.17 3.29
C LEU A 148 8.55 4.96 3.43
N PHE A 149 7.88 5.70 4.31
CA PHE A 149 6.43 5.54 4.52
C PHE A 149 5.64 6.13 3.35
N SER A 150 6.23 7.03 2.56
CA SER A 150 5.59 7.55 1.33
C SER A 150 5.46 6.51 0.22
N SER A 151 6.07 5.33 0.34
CA SER A 151 5.92 4.25 -0.65
C SER A 151 4.53 3.60 -0.65
N SER A 152 3.78 3.75 0.44
CA SER A 152 2.41 3.24 0.59
C SER A 152 1.50 4.31 1.17
N PRO A 153 0.31 4.57 0.59
CA PRO A 153 -0.64 5.55 1.12
C PRO A 153 -1.00 5.33 2.60
N ASN A 154 -1.16 4.07 3.01
CA ASN A 154 -1.48 3.69 4.39
C ASN A 154 -0.35 4.03 5.37
N PHE A 155 0.90 3.75 5.00
CA PHE A 155 2.05 4.11 5.84
C PHE A 155 2.26 5.61 5.88
N LEU A 156 2.05 6.30 4.75
CA LEU A 156 2.11 7.74 4.69
C LEU A 156 1.06 8.39 5.60
N ALA A 157 -0.16 7.84 5.65
CA ALA A 157 -1.20 8.27 6.57
C ALA A 157 -0.74 8.18 8.04
N ILE A 158 -0.10 7.08 8.44
CA ILE A 158 0.49 6.93 9.78
C ILE A 158 1.56 8.00 10.04
N ALA A 159 2.49 8.21 9.09
CA ALA A 159 3.54 9.22 9.22
C ALA A 159 2.95 10.63 9.38
N SER A 160 1.89 10.94 8.64
CA SER A 160 1.18 12.23 8.72
C SER A 160 0.46 12.42 10.05
N ILE A 161 -0.19 11.38 10.57
CA ILE A 161 -0.80 11.39 11.91
C ILE A 161 0.27 11.63 12.98
N TYR A 162 1.40 10.93 12.91
CA TYR A 162 2.52 11.14 13.83
C TYR A 162 3.11 12.55 13.72
N ALA A 163 3.27 13.08 12.50
CA ALA A 163 3.69 14.46 12.28
C ALA A 163 2.71 15.46 12.91
N GLY A 164 1.40 15.19 12.83
CA GLY A 164 0.34 15.97 13.45
C GLY A 164 0.39 15.93 14.98
N ILE A 165 0.43 14.74 15.56
CA ILE A 165 0.53 14.51 17.02
C ILE A 165 1.73 15.23 17.61
N THR A 166 2.88 15.16 16.93
CA THR A 166 4.14 15.80 17.35
C THR A 166 4.21 17.29 17.04
N ARG A 167 3.16 17.84 16.40
CA ARG A 167 3.07 19.24 15.98
C ARG A 167 4.28 19.68 15.15
N ALA A 168 4.76 18.79 14.27
CA ALA A 168 5.85 19.11 13.36
C ALA A 168 5.51 20.36 12.53
N ARG A 169 6.49 21.24 12.32
CA ARG A 169 6.28 22.47 11.54
C ARG A 169 5.84 22.14 10.11
N ILE A 170 4.65 22.59 9.73
CA ILE A 170 4.02 22.40 8.41
C ILE A 170 4.99 22.76 7.29
N SER A 171 5.66 23.90 7.40
CA SER A 171 6.61 24.43 6.40
C SER A 171 7.82 23.54 6.12
N HIS A 172 8.15 22.62 7.03
CA HIS A 172 9.28 21.70 6.84
C HIS A 172 8.81 20.29 6.49
N TYR A 173 7.63 19.89 6.97
CA TYR A 173 7.10 18.56 6.77
C TYR A 173 6.48 18.41 5.38
N PHE A 174 5.56 19.29 5.00
CA PHE A 174 4.79 19.13 3.76
C PHE A 174 5.63 19.24 2.49
N PRO A 175 6.58 20.18 2.35
CA PRO A 175 7.40 20.22 1.14
C PRO A 175 8.22 18.94 0.96
N PHE A 176 8.82 18.44 2.04
CA PHE A 176 9.60 17.19 1.99
C PHE A 176 8.71 15.98 1.70
N MET A 177 7.55 15.87 2.37
CA MET A 177 6.58 14.80 2.12
C MET A 177 6.08 14.84 0.68
N SER A 178 5.76 16.02 0.15
CA SER A 178 5.28 16.20 -1.24
C SER A 178 6.32 15.72 -2.26
N LEU A 179 7.60 16.03 -2.03
CA LEU A 179 8.70 15.52 -2.87
C LEU A 179 8.81 13.99 -2.79
N CYS A 180 8.64 13.41 -1.59
CA CYS A 180 8.67 11.95 -1.43
C CYS A 180 7.48 11.28 -2.15
N VAL A 181 6.27 11.84 -2.03
CA VAL A 181 5.09 11.35 -2.74
C VAL A 181 5.29 11.43 -4.24
N LEU A 182 5.71 12.60 -4.75
CA LEU A 182 5.95 12.78 -6.17
C LEU A 182 6.98 11.77 -6.69
N PHE A 183 8.08 11.56 -5.95
CA PHE A 183 9.09 10.58 -6.30
C PHE A 183 8.51 9.17 -6.38
N TRP A 184 7.82 8.70 -5.34
CA TRP A 184 7.29 7.33 -5.28
C TRP A 184 6.17 7.09 -6.28
N VAL A 185 5.22 8.03 -6.40
CA VAL A 185 4.14 7.94 -7.39
C VAL A 185 4.72 7.91 -8.80
N SER A 186 5.70 8.75 -9.11
CA SER A 186 6.36 8.74 -10.42
C SER A 186 7.09 7.43 -10.69
N LEU A 187 7.86 6.94 -9.71
CA LEU A 187 8.63 5.70 -9.83
C LEU A 187 7.72 4.50 -10.07
N VAL A 188 6.70 4.32 -9.23
CA VAL A 188 5.74 3.21 -9.35
C VAL A 188 4.95 3.33 -10.64
N SER A 189 4.50 4.54 -11.00
CA SER A 189 3.71 4.73 -12.22
C SER A 189 4.52 4.42 -13.48
N ALA A 190 5.80 4.81 -13.51
CA ALA A 190 6.70 4.49 -14.60
C ALA A 190 6.94 2.97 -14.71
N ILE A 191 7.19 2.30 -13.58
CA ILE A 191 7.34 0.83 -13.54
C ILE A 191 6.07 0.17 -14.09
N LEU A 192 4.90 0.57 -13.60
CA LEU A 192 3.64 -0.02 -14.06
C LEU A 192 3.41 0.20 -15.55
N TYR A 193 3.68 1.41 -16.05
CA TYR A 193 3.56 1.69 -17.48
C TYR A 193 4.49 0.82 -18.32
N PHE A 194 5.79 0.78 -18.03
CA PHE A 194 6.73 0.04 -18.87
C PHE A 194 6.58 -1.49 -18.79
N PHE A 195 6.14 -2.04 -17.67
CA PHE A 195 6.05 -3.49 -17.50
C PHE A 195 4.65 -4.06 -17.77
N PHE A 196 3.59 -3.24 -17.66
CA PHE A 196 2.21 -3.71 -17.71
C PHE A 196 1.36 -3.07 -18.82
N GLN A 197 1.87 -2.11 -19.60
CA GLN A 197 1.11 -1.49 -20.70
C GLN A 197 0.71 -2.48 -21.80
N ASP A 198 1.57 -3.46 -22.09
CA ASP A 198 1.33 -4.47 -23.14
C ASP A 198 0.65 -5.74 -22.60
N LEU A 199 0.19 -5.73 -21.35
CA LEU A 199 -0.37 -6.90 -20.70
C LEU A 199 -1.80 -7.15 -21.23
N VAL A 200 -1.88 -7.88 -22.34
CA VAL A 200 -3.16 -8.37 -22.88
C VAL A 200 -3.51 -9.67 -22.16
N ILE A 201 -4.45 -9.58 -21.22
CA ILE A 201 -5.00 -10.77 -20.56
C ILE A 201 -5.91 -11.47 -21.58
N THR A 202 -5.34 -12.45 -22.27
CA THR A 202 -6.04 -13.23 -23.32
C THR A 202 -6.88 -14.38 -22.76
N ASP A 203 -6.62 -14.78 -21.51
CA ASP A 203 -7.33 -15.88 -20.85
C ASP A 203 -7.63 -15.53 -19.39
N GLU A 204 -8.82 -14.97 -19.18
CA GLU A 204 -9.32 -14.56 -17.86
C GLU A 204 -9.52 -15.76 -16.91
N SER A 205 -9.66 -16.98 -17.44
CA SER A 205 -9.94 -18.18 -16.64
C SER A 205 -8.79 -18.53 -15.69
N ASN A 206 -7.56 -18.16 -16.05
CA ASN A 206 -6.36 -18.46 -15.29
C ASN A 206 -5.86 -17.31 -14.42
N LEU A 207 -6.44 -16.10 -14.51
CA LEU A 207 -6.02 -14.91 -13.76
C LEU A 207 -5.88 -15.18 -12.26
N GLY A 208 -6.88 -15.86 -11.68
CA GLY A 208 -6.90 -16.19 -10.27
C GLY A 208 -5.70 -17.07 -9.86
N TRP A 209 -5.39 -18.08 -10.67
CA TRP A 209 -4.26 -18.97 -10.43
C TRP A 209 -2.91 -18.27 -10.61
N TRP A 210 -2.79 -17.37 -11.59
CA TRP A 210 -1.60 -16.52 -11.73
C TRP A 210 -1.38 -15.64 -10.51
N ALA A 211 -2.43 -14.96 -10.03
CA ALA A 211 -2.37 -14.14 -8.82
C ALA A 211 -1.95 -14.98 -7.60
N PHE A 212 -2.54 -16.16 -7.42
CA PHE A 212 -2.13 -17.10 -6.38
C PHE A 212 -0.66 -17.49 -6.48
N CYS A 213 -0.19 -17.89 -7.66
CA CYS A 213 1.22 -18.29 -7.89
C CYS A 213 2.19 -17.14 -7.60
N ILE A 214 1.84 -15.90 -7.95
CA ILE A 214 2.65 -14.72 -7.66
C ILE A 214 2.75 -14.50 -6.15
N VAL A 215 1.62 -14.48 -5.44
CA VAL A 215 1.59 -14.27 -3.97
C VAL A 215 2.30 -15.40 -3.25
N PHE A 216 2.08 -16.65 -3.67
CA PHE A 216 2.73 -17.81 -3.08
C PHE A 216 4.23 -17.84 -3.34
N GLY A 217 4.66 -17.49 -4.57
CA GLY A 217 6.06 -17.33 -4.92
C GLY A 217 6.75 -16.24 -4.09
N TRP A 218 6.06 -15.12 -3.85
CA TRP A 218 6.56 -14.07 -2.96
C TRP A 218 6.71 -14.57 -1.51
N ALA A 219 5.74 -15.33 -0.99
CA ALA A 219 5.85 -15.94 0.35
C ALA A 219 7.09 -16.85 0.47
N ILE A 220 7.34 -17.70 -0.55
CA ILE A 220 8.53 -18.56 -0.60
C ILE A 220 9.82 -17.72 -0.64
N PHE A 221 9.83 -16.67 -1.45
CA PHE A 221 10.98 -15.79 -1.59
C PHE A 221 11.33 -15.11 -0.25
N GLU A 222 10.35 -14.52 0.44
CA GLU A 222 10.55 -13.88 1.75
C GLU A 222 11.01 -14.87 2.82
N SER A 223 10.43 -16.08 2.84
CA SER A 223 10.87 -17.15 3.72
C SER A 223 12.33 -17.53 3.50
N THR A 224 12.74 -17.63 2.23
CA THR A 224 14.11 -17.98 1.85
C THR A 224 15.09 -16.86 2.23
N LEU A 225 14.73 -15.60 1.95
CA LEU A 225 15.53 -14.43 2.30
C LEU A 225 15.76 -14.35 3.82
N SER A 226 14.70 -14.53 4.61
CA SER A 226 14.76 -14.53 6.07
C SER A 226 15.67 -15.64 6.62
N MET A 227 15.60 -16.84 6.04
CA MET A 227 16.47 -17.95 6.43
C MET A 227 17.95 -17.68 6.13
N ILE A 228 18.24 -17.07 4.97
CA ILE A 228 19.61 -16.66 4.61
C ILE A 228 20.14 -15.62 5.60
N GLN A 229 19.32 -14.64 5.99
CA GLN A 229 19.70 -13.63 6.99
C GLN A 229 19.99 -14.25 8.36
N GLU A 230 19.16 -15.18 8.83
CA GLU A 230 19.38 -15.90 10.09
C GLU A 230 20.72 -16.66 10.07
N TYR A 231 21.04 -17.31 8.94
CA TYR A 231 22.27 -18.06 8.78
C TYR A 231 23.52 -17.15 8.72
N ARG A 232 23.42 -15.97 8.08
CA ARG A 232 24.50 -14.98 8.06
C ARG A 232 24.78 -14.42 9.46
N ASN A 233 23.74 -14.09 10.23
CA ASN A 233 23.90 -13.55 11.59
C ASN A 233 24.52 -14.57 12.57
N LYS A 234 24.28 -15.86 12.36
CA LYS A 234 24.91 -16.94 13.16
C LYS A 234 26.40 -17.15 12.85
N ARG A 235 26.89 -16.73 11.67
CA ARG A 235 28.31 -16.82 11.30
C ARG A 235 29.14 -15.60 11.71
N SER A 236 28.49 -14.50 12.06
CA SER A 236 29.16 -13.26 12.52
C SER A 236 29.34 -13.18 14.04
N ILE A 237 28.99 -14.25 14.76
CA ILE A 237 29.17 -14.45 16.21
C ILE A 237 30.18 -15.58 16.37
#